data_AF-A0A519V1L7-F1
#
_entry.id   AF-A0A519V1L7-F1
#
_cell.length_a   1.000
_cell.length_b   1.000
_cell.length_c   1.000
_cell.angle_alpha   90.00
_cell.angle_beta   90.00
_cell.angle_gamma   90.00
#
_symmetry.space_group_name_H-M   'P 1'
#
loop_
_entity.id
_entity.type
_entity.pdbx_description
1 polymer ?
#
loop_
_entity_poly.entity_id
_entity_poly.type
_entity_poly.pdbx_seq_one_letter_code
_entity_poly.pdbx_strand_id
1 'polypeptide(L)'
;MNTALSLRIEKALNLEEGFLMILQSFYDIKKEKEKLADKRIPNLKLIRPVLFWDTNINKIDWELHKEYIIERIFERGNQQEKEEIERFYGKQVVDDIRSNLAKSNYIKFD
;
A
#
# COMPACT_ATOMS: atom_id res chain seq x y z
N MET A 1 22.14 -8.08 10.11
CA MET A 1 21.48 -7.83 11.42
C MET A 1 22.46 -8.16 12.54
N ASN A 2 22.37 -7.51 13.71
CA ASN A 2 23.21 -7.83 14.87
C ASN A 2 22.42 -8.71 15.85
N THR A 3 22.74 -10.00 15.91
CA THR A 3 22.08 -10.99 16.77
C THR A 3 22.14 -10.60 18.25
N ALA A 4 23.26 -10.05 18.71
CA ALA A 4 23.42 -9.65 20.11
C ALA A 4 22.48 -8.49 20.50
N LEU A 5 22.18 -7.57 19.57
CA LEU A 5 21.19 -6.52 19.80
C LEU A 5 19.76 -7.08 19.81
N SER A 6 19.45 -7.99 18.89
CA SER A 6 18.16 -8.69 18.82
C SER A 6 17.80 -9.34 20.16
N LEU A 7 18.71 -10.18 20.68
CA LEU A 7 18.54 -10.90 21.94
C LEU A 7 18.35 -9.96 23.13
N ARG A 8 19.06 -8.82 23.16
CA ARG A 8 18.91 -7.81 24.22
C ARG A 8 17.53 -7.16 24.21
N ILE A 9 17.01 -6.84 23.02
CA ILE A 9 15.68 -6.22 22.87
C ILE A 9 14.59 -7.24 23.18
N GLU A 10 14.71 -8.46 22.65
CA GLU A 10 13.75 -9.56 22.90
C GLU A 10 13.63 -9.84 24.39
N LYS A 11 14.76 -9.91 25.12
CA LYS A 11 14.76 -10.06 26.57
C LYS A 11 14.12 -8.88 27.30
N ALA A 12 14.40 -7.64 26.88
CA ALA A 12 13.84 -6.45 27.52
C ALA A 12 12.33 -6.30 27.31
N LEU A 13 11.82 -6.80 26.18
CA LEU A 13 10.41 -6.77 25.80
C LEU A 13 9.66 -8.07 26.13
N ASN A 14 10.34 -9.04 26.76
CA ASN A 14 9.80 -10.37 27.07
C ASN A 14 9.20 -11.09 25.84
N LEU A 15 9.93 -11.03 24.72
CA LEU A 15 9.59 -11.70 23.47
C LEU A 15 10.31 -13.05 23.36
N GLU A 16 9.78 -13.92 22.50
CA GLU A 16 10.43 -15.19 22.15
C GLU A 16 11.78 -14.96 21.48
N GLU A 17 12.77 -15.79 21.84
CA GLU A 17 14.10 -15.75 21.23
C GLU A 17 14.02 -15.95 19.71
N GLY A 18 14.65 -15.05 18.96
CA GLY A 18 14.66 -15.10 17.50
C GLY A 18 13.43 -14.47 16.84
N PHE A 19 12.47 -13.95 17.60
CA PHE A 19 11.31 -13.25 17.05
C PHE A 19 11.70 -12.08 16.13
N LEU A 20 12.62 -11.21 16.56
CA LEU A 20 13.05 -10.08 15.74
C LEU A 20 13.90 -10.54 14.55
N MET A 21 14.61 -11.66 14.68
CA MET A 21 15.36 -12.27 13.56
C MET A 21 14.42 -12.74 12.46
N ILE A 22 13.28 -13.34 12.82
CA ILE A 22 12.23 -13.75 11.89
C ILE A 22 11.64 -12.51 11.20
N LEU A 23 11.31 -11.47 11.96
CA LEU A 23 10.81 -10.21 11.39
C LEU A 23 11.79 -9.58 10.40
N GLN A 24 13.09 -9.56 10.73
CA GLN A 24 14.10 -9.04 9.84
C GLN A 24 14.20 -9.87 8.55
N SER A 25 14.15 -11.20 8.67
CA SER A 25 14.17 -12.10 7.51
C SER A 25 12.98 -11.82 6.58
N PHE A 26 11.78 -11.65 7.12
CA PHE A 26 10.61 -11.27 6.33
C PHE A 26 10.75 -9.90 5.66
N TYR A 27 11.31 -8.92 6.38
CA TYR A 27 11.59 -7.60 5.81
C TYR A 27 12.59 -7.67 4.65
N ASP A 28 13.66 -8.44 4.81
CA ASP A 28 14.68 -8.61 3.76
C ASP A 28 14.08 -9.30 2.53
N ILE A 29 13.26 -10.35 2.73
CA ILE A 29 12.51 -11.02 1.65
C ILE A 29 11.59 -10.02 0.94
N LYS A 30 10.85 -9.19 1.68
CA LYS A 30 9.99 -8.16 1.09
C LYS A 30 10.80 -7.18 0.24
N LYS A 31 11.94 -6.71 0.75
CA LYS A 31 12.81 -5.76 0.05
C LYS A 31 13.39 -6.34 -1.24
N GLU A 32 13.79 -7.61 -1.25
CA GLU A 32 14.24 -8.26 -2.48
C GLU A 32 13.10 -8.42 -3.49
N LYS A 33 11.89 -8.79 -3.04
CA LYS A 33 10.70 -8.83 -3.91
C LYS A 33 10.40 -7.47 -4.52
N GLU A 34 10.52 -6.37 -3.75
CA GLU A 34 10.32 -5.01 -4.26
C GLU A 34 11.35 -4.58 -5.32
N LYS A 35 12.57 -5.13 -5.28
CA LYS A 35 13.59 -4.87 -6.32
C LYS A 35 13.29 -5.64 -7.61
N LEU A 36 12.74 -6.85 -7.47
CA LEU A 36 12.39 -7.72 -8.59
C LEU A 36 11.07 -7.34 -9.25
N ALA A 37 10.19 -6.66 -8.51
CA ALA A 37 8.90 -6.23 -9.03
C ALA A 37 9.05 -5.08 -10.03
N ASP A 38 8.46 -5.25 -11.21
CA ASP A 38 8.25 -4.15 -12.15
C ASP A 38 7.26 -3.16 -11.55
N LYS A 39 7.79 -2.06 -11.01
CA LYS A 39 6.96 -1.00 -10.43
C LYS A 39 6.26 -0.24 -11.54
N ARG A 40 5.00 -0.62 -11.81
CA ARG A 40 4.11 0.18 -12.65
C ARG A 40 3.74 1.45 -11.89
N ILE A 41 3.89 2.59 -12.55
CA ILE A 41 3.56 3.90 -11.99
C ILE A 41 2.61 4.58 -12.98
N PRO A 42 1.47 5.14 -12.54
CA PRO A 42 0.63 5.93 -13.42
C PRO A 42 1.32 7.23 -13.81
N ASN A 43 0.71 7.95 -14.74
CA ASN A 43 1.20 9.26 -15.13
C ASN A 43 0.90 10.29 -14.03
N LEU A 44 1.88 10.49 -13.14
CA LEU A 44 1.77 11.41 -12.01
C LEU A 44 1.49 12.87 -12.43
N LYS A 45 1.75 13.26 -13.68
CA LYS A 45 1.40 14.61 -14.16
C LYS A 45 -0.11 14.85 -14.21
N LEU A 46 -0.89 13.78 -14.30
CA LEU A 46 -2.35 13.84 -14.35
C LEU A 46 -2.99 13.76 -12.96
N ILE A 47 -2.19 13.49 -11.91
CA ILE A 47 -2.66 13.33 -10.52
C ILE A 47 -2.13 14.47 -9.67
N ARG A 48 -3.02 15.28 -9.08
CA ARG A 48 -2.60 16.39 -8.23
C ARG A 48 -2.00 15.86 -6.92
N PRO A 49 -0.79 16.31 -6.53
CA PRO A 49 -0.14 15.87 -5.28
C PRO A 49 -0.99 16.12 -4.02
N VAL A 50 -1.84 17.15 -4.02
CA VAL A 50 -2.71 17.49 -2.88
C VAL A 50 -3.68 16.36 -2.48
N LEU A 51 -4.02 15.45 -3.40
CA LEU A 51 -4.85 14.28 -3.07
C LEU A 51 -4.17 13.38 -2.04
N PHE A 52 -2.84 13.37 -2.02
CA PHE A 52 -2.02 12.59 -1.11
C PHE A 52 -1.20 13.51 -0.20
N TRP A 53 -1.81 14.55 0.38
CA TRP A 53 -1.12 15.51 1.24
C TRP A 53 -0.41 14.88 2.45
N ASP A 54 -0.90 13.72 2.92
CA ASP A 54 -0.36 12.89 4.00
C ASP A 54 0.73 11.90 3.55
N THR A 55 0.89 11.68 2.24
CA THR A 55 1.77 10.64 1.68
C THR A 55 2.62 11.15 0.53
N ASN A 56 3.92 10.85 0.51
CA ASN A 56 4.76 11.22 -0.63
C ASN A 56 4.37 10.40 -1.88
N ILE A 57 3.70 11.05 -2.83
CA ILE A 57 3.18 10.44 -4.08
C ILE A 57 4.25 9.68 -4.88
N ASN A 58 5.52 10.08 -4.78
CA ASN A 58 6.63 9.43 -5.48
C ASN A 58 7.09 8.12 -4.82
N LYS A 59 6.66 7.86 -3.59
CA LYS A 59 7.01 6.65 -2.81
C LYS A 59 5.82 5.71 -2.62
N ILE A 60 4.66 6.05 -3.16
CA ILE A 60 3.47 5.20 -3.10
C ILE A 60 3.73 3.95 -3.92
N ASP A 61 3.50 2.79 -3.31
CA ASP A 61 3.40 1.53 -4.03
C ASP A 61 1.99 1.45 -4.64
N TRP A 62 1.91 1.75 -5.94
CA TRP A 62 0.65 1.82 -6.67
C TRP A 62 -0.02 0.45 -6.81
N GLU A 63 0.70 -0.66 -6.75
CA GLU A 63 0.10 -1.99 -6.83
C GLU A 63 -0.38 -2.46 -5.46
N LEU A 64 0.45 -2.28 -4.43
CA LEU A 64 0.15 -2.73 -3.06
C LEU A 64 -1.02 -1.95 -2.45
N HIS A 65 -1.12 -0.65 -2.71
CA HIS A 65 -2.11 0.24 -2.09
C HIS A 65 -3.27 0.60 -3.04
N LYS A 66 -3.52 -0.21 -4.07
CA LYS A 66 -4.52 0.05 -5.12
C LYS A 66 -5.90 0.44 -4.56
N GLU A 67 -6.37 -0.24 -3.51
CA GLU A 67 -7.71 -0.01 -2.94
C GLU A 67 -7.85 1.41 -2.39
N TYR A 68 -6.92 1.80 -1.52
CA TYR A 68 -6.85 3.13 -0.94
C TYR A 68 -6.63 4.23 -1.99
N ILE A 69 -5.79 3.96 -3.00
CA ILE A 69 -5.51 4.91 -4.08
C ILE A 69 -6.78 5.16 -4.90
N ILE A 70 -7.45 4.07 -5.32
CA ILE A 70 -8.70 4.13 -6.09
C ILE A 70 -9.76 4.87 -5.27
N GLU A 71 -9.99 4.48 -4.02
CA GLU A 71 -10.97 5.13 -3.14
C GLU A 71 -10.72 6.65 -3.05
N ARG A 72 -9.48 7.03 -2.69
CA ARG A 72 -9.10 8.43 -2.51
C ARG A 72 -9.27 9.28 -3.77
N ILE A 73 -8.92 8.74 -4.94
CA ILE A 73 -9.07 9.45 -6.22
C ILE A 73 -10.54 9.52 -6.64
N PHE A 74 -11.33 8.48 -6.37
CA PHE A 74 -12.76 8.51 -6.67
C PHE A 74 -13.54 9.46 -5.76
N GLU A 75 -13.16 9.59 -4.49
CA GLU A 75 -13.75 10.50 -3.51
C GLU A 75 -13.40 11.97 -3.75
N ARG A 76 -12.12 12.27 -3.98
CA ARG A 76 -11.59 13.65 -3.95
C ARG A 76 -11.02 14.14 -5.29
N GLY A 77 -10.81 13.23 -6.23
CA GLY A 77 -10.22 13.52 -7.53
C GLY A 77 -11.24 14.07 -8.54
N ASN A 78 -10.70 14.73 -9.56
CA ASN A 78 -11.43 15.20 -10.74
C ASN A 78 -11.61 14.09 -11.78
N GLN A 79 -12.31 14.39 -12.87
CA GLN A 79 -12.61 13.41 -13.92
C GLN A 79 -11.34 12.88 -14.62
N GLN A 80 -10.37 13.75 -14.89
CA GLN A 80 -9.10 13.37 -15.53
C GLN A 80 -8.28 12.41 -14.65
N GLU A 81 -8.28 12.63 -13.33
CA GLU A 81 -7.62 11.77 -12.34
C GLU A 81 -8.27 10.38 -12.28
N LYS A 82 -9.60 10.31 -12.38
CA LYS A 82 -10.35 9.05 -12.41
C LYS A 82 -10.07 8.25 -13.67
N GLU A 83 -10.08 8.90 -14.83
CA GLU A 83 -9.78 8.27 -16.13
C GLU A 83 -8.35 7.71 -16.18
N GLU A 84 -7.38 8.43 -15.60
CA GLU A 84 -6.00 7.97 -15.48
C GLU A 84 -5.89 6.68 -14.65
N ILE A 85 -6.60 6.61 -13.53
CA ILE A 85 -6.60 5.45 -12.64
C ILE A 85 -7.33 4.26 -13.26
N GLU A 86 -8.45 4.50 -13.95
CA GLU A 86 -9.14 3.46 -14.73
C GLU A 86 -8.26 2.91 -15.85
N ARG A 87 -7.47 3.76 -16.53
CA ARG A 87 -6.49 3.31 -17.53
C ARG A 87 -5.36 2.51 -16.89
N PHE A 88 -4.87 2.94 -15.73
CA PHE A 88 -3.73 2.33 -15.06
C PHE A 88 -4.04 0.94 -14.48
N TYR A 89 -5.13 0.79 -13.72
CA TYR A 89 -5.52 -0.49 -13.12
C TYR A 89 -6.43 -1.35 -14.02
N GLY A 90 -7.08 -0.74 -15.00
CA GLY A 90 -8.13 -1.36 -15.79
C GLY A 90 -9.50 -1.15 -15.14
N LYS A 91 -10.49 -0.79 -15.97
CA LYS A 91 -11.84 -0.45 -15.53
C LYS A 91 -12.51 -1.54 -14.68
N GLN A 92 -12.36 -2.80 -15.07
CA GLN A 92 -12.94 -3.93 -14.33
C GLN A 92 -12.40 -4.03 -12.90
N VAL A 93 -11.08 -3.85 -12.71
CA VAL A 93 -10.45 -3.89 -11.39
C VAL A 93 -10.95 -2.75 -10.51
N VAL A 94 -11.09 -1.56 -11.08
CA VAL A 94 -11.62 -0.39 -10.38
C VAL A 94 -13.07 -0.62 -9.96
N ASP A 95 -13.91 -1.12 -10.86
CA ASP A 95 -15.33 -1.38 -10.58
C ASP A 95 -15.52 -2.48 -9.52
N ASP A 96 -14.70 -3.54 -9.56
CA ASP A 96 -14.71 -4.61 -8.56
C ASP A 96 -14.33 -4.09 -7.17
N ILE A 97 -13.25 -3.30 -7.07
CA ILE A 97 -12.79 -2.71 -5.81
C ILE A 97 -13.87 -1.77 -5.24
N ARG A 98 -14.44 -0.91 -6.08
CA ARG A 98 -15.51 0.02 -5.65
C ARG A 98 -16.76 -0.73 -5.18
N SER A 99 -17.13 -1.81 -5.85
CA SER A 99 -18.27 -2.65 -5.47
C SER A 99 -18.05 -3.36 -4.13
N ASN A 100 -16.82 -3.82 -3.87
CA ASN A 100 -16.45 -4.45 -2.61
C ASN A 100 -16.40 -3.45 -1.45
N LEU A 101 -15.91 -2.23 -1.69
CA LEU A 101 -15.94 -1.14 -0.71
C LEU A 101 -17.38 -0.75 -0.34
N ALA A 102 -18.27 -0.66 -1.32
CA ALA A 102 -19.70 -0.43 -1.07
C ALA A 102 -20.27 -1.51 -0.15
N LYS A 103 -20.04 -2.79 -0.44
CA LYS A 103 -20.48 -3.92 0.40
C LYS A 103 -19.91 -3.89 1.82
N SER A 104 -18.63 -3.53 1.98
CA SER A 104 -17.99 -3.43 3.31
C SER A 104 -18.60 -2.35 4.18
N ASN A 105 -19.02 -1.22 3.59
CA ASN A 105 -19.69 -0.14 4.30
C ASN A 105 -21.11 -0.48 4.75
N TYR A 106 -21.78 -1.47 4.13
CA TYR A 106 -23.09 -1.96 4.57
C TYR A 106 -23.03 -2.93 5.76
N ILE A 107 -21.87 -3.55 6.05
CA ILE A 107 -21.73 -4.55 7.12
C ILE A 107 -21.32 -3.90 8.46
N LYS A 108 -20.97 -2.62 8.47
CA LYS A 108 -20.50 -1.90 9.68
C LYS A 108 -21.60 -1.19 10.49
N PHE A 109 -22.87 -1.46 10.21
CA PHE A 109 -24.03 -0.82 10.87
C PHE A 109 -24.97 -1.81 11.58
N ASP A 110 -24.44 -2.91 12.13
CA ASP A 110 -25.14 -3.78 13.10
C ASP A 110 -24.30 -3.97 14.37
#